data_AF-A0A1F1UAT3-F1
#
_entry.id   AF-A0A1F1UAT3-F1
#
_cell.length_a   1.000
_cell.length_b   1.000
_cell.length_c   1.000
_cell.angle_alpha   90.00
_cell.angle_beta   90.00
_cell.angle_gamma   90.00
#
_symmetry.space_group_name_H-M   'P 1'
#
loop_
_entity.id
_entity.type
_entity.pdbx_description
1 polymer ?
#
loop_
_entity_poly.entity_id
_entity_poly.type
_entity_poly.pdbx_seq_one_letter_code
_entity_poly.pdbx_strand_id
1 'polypeptide(L)' 'MKMTGDDFELPVFLDDQSYRTCSECGSDCVPDPFAAGEGQGIRIAFICPSCGVQSVIDPFDDLR' A
#
# COMPACT_ATOMS: atom_id res chain seq x y z
N MET A 1 -12.18 -24.21 -15.00
CA MET A 1 -11.18 -23.43 -14.23
C MET A 1 -11.92 -22.65 -13.16
N LYS A 2 -11.60 -22.86 -11.87
CA LYS A 2 -12.16 -22.08 -10.77
C LYS A 2 -11.29 -20.84 -10.58
N MET A 3 -11.84 -19.66 -10.87
CA MET A 3 -11.25 -18.40 -10.44
C MET A 3 -11.63 -18.23 -8.97
N THR A 4 -10.77 -18.73 -8.09
CA THR A 4 -10.82 -18.33 -6.68
C THR A 4 -10.15 -16.97 -6.64
N GLY A 5 -10.87 -15.96 -6.13
CA GLY A 5 -10.30 -14.64 -5.88
C GLY A 5 -9.12 -14.80 -4.94
N ASP A 6 -7.92 -14.71 -5.51
CA ASP A 6 -6.68 -14.79 -4.78
C ASP A 6 -6.32 -13.35 -4.42
N ASP A 7 -6.30 -13.12 -3.12
CA ASP A 7 -5.63 -12.03 -2.45
C ASP A 7 -4.32 -11.74 -3.22
N PHE A 8 -4.29 -10.69 -4.04
CA PHE A 8 -3.09 -10.31 -4.76
C PHE A 8 -2.18 -9.68 -3.70
N GLU A 9 -1.54 -10.54 -2.91
CA GLU A 9 -0.44 -10.20 -2.03
C GLU A 9 0.68 -9.71 -2.94
N LEU A 10 0.62 -8.41 -3.28
CA LEU A 10 1.71 -7.73 -3.94
C LEU A 10 2.92 -7.97 -3.04
N PRO A 11 3.96 -8.68 -3.52
CA PRO A 11 5.19 -8.79 -2.78
C PRO A 11 5.85 -7.42 -2.87
N VAL A 12 5.44 -6.51 -1.99
CA VAL A 12 6.14 -5.27 -1.77
C VAL A 12 7.44 -5.71 -1.10
N PHE A 13 8.47 -5.95 -1.91
CA PHE A 13 9.84 -6.32 -1.51
C PHE A 13 10.55 -5.13 -0.85
N LEU A 14 9.87 -4.45 0.06
CA LEU A 14 10.47 -3.46 0.94
C LEU A 14 10.76 -4.23 2.24
N ASP A 15 12.02 -4.64 2.43
CA ASP A 15 12.51 -5.17 3.71
C ASP A 15 12.09 -4.28 4.91
N ASP A 16 11.88 -2.98 4.63
CA ASP A 16 11.34 -1.98 5.54
C ASP A 16 9.80 -1.94 5.56
N GLN A 17 9.16 -2.77 6.40
CA GLN A 17 7.70 -2.70 6.66
C GLN A 17 7.25 -1.43 7.39
N SER A 18 8.15 -0.47 7.65
CA SER A 18 7.84 0.77 8.37
C SER A 18 6.77 1.62 7.69
N TYR A 19 6.55 1.47 6.38
CA TYR A 19 5.45 2.15 5.68
C TYR A 19 4.05 1.66 6.12
N ARG A 20 3.95 0.44 6.68
CA ARG A 20 2.72 -0.08 7.29
C ARG A 20 2.53 0.39 8.72
N THR A 21 3.57 0.78 9.43
CA THR A 21 3.45 1.20 10.83
C THR A 21 3.20 2.70 10.94
N CYS A 22 2.16 3.10 11.66
CA CYS A 22 1.91 4.50 11.96
C CYS A 22 3.02 5.05 12.87
N SER A 23 3.70 6.11 12.45
CA SER A 23 4.77 6.73 13.23
C SER A 23 4.25 7.45 14.48
N GLU A 24 2.97 7.86 14.47
CA GLU A 24 2.34 8.57 15.58
C GLU A 24 1.89 7.62 16.70
N CYS A 25 1.22 6.52 16.35
CA CYS A 25 0.60 5.61 17.32
C CYS A 25 1.19 4.18 17.32
N GLY A 26 2.10 3.86 16.42
CA GLY A 26 2.71 2.53 16.30
C GLY A 26 1.75 1.43 15.81
N SER A 27 0.53 1.78 15.38
CA SER A 27 -0.47 0.82 14.90
C SER A 27 -0.21 0.40 13.44
N ASP A 28 -0.71 -0.77 13.05
CA ASP A 28 -0.70 -1.21 11.66
C ASP A 28 -1.74 -0.43 10.84
N CYS A 29 -1.27 0.31 9.84
CA CYS A 29 -2.07 1.10 8.92
C CYS A 29 -2.68 0.20 7.83
N VAL A 30 -3.93 0.48 7.47
CA VAL A 30 -4.65 -0.28 6.46
C VAL A 30 -4.24 0.19 5.06
N PRO A 31 -3.87 -0.71 4.14
CA PRO A 31 -3.61 -0.36 2.75
C PRO A 31 -4.91 -0.03 2.00
N ASP A 32 -4.92 1.09 1.30
CA ASP A 32 -6.00 1.57 0.44
C ASP A 32 -5.43 1.85 -0.97
N PRO A 33 -5.60 0.92 -1.93
CA PRO A 33 -5.11 1.09 -3.29
C PRO A 33 -6.01 2.04 -4.09
N PHE A 34 -5.41 2.99 -4.80
CA PHE A 34 -6.12 3.96 -5.63
C PHE A 34 -5.38 4.24 -6.96
N ALA A 35 -6.14 4.67 -7.96
CA ALA A 35 -5.56 5.13 -9.23
C ALA A 35 -4.99 6.54 -9.08
N ALA A 36 -3.69 6.70 -9.26
CA ALA A 36 -3.00 7.99 -9.07
C ALA A 36 -3.18 8.98 -10.23
N GLY A 37 -3.85 8.55 -11.32
CA GLY A 37 -4.12 9.34 -12.51
C GLY A 37 -3.58 8.68 -13.79
N GLU A 38 -3.90 9.29 -14.92
CA GLU A 38 -3.51 8.76 -16.24
C GLU A 38 -1.98 8.69 -16.37
N GLY A 39 -1.45 7.50 -16.70
CA GLY A 39 -0.01 7.26 -16.82
C GLY A 39 0.75 7.08 -15.49
N GLN A 40 0.09 7.23 -14.34
CA GLN A 40 0.70 7.09 -13.01
C GLN A 40 0.43 5.75 -12.32
N GLY A 41 -0.43 4.91 -12.89
CA GLY A 41 -0.68 3.56 -12.37
C GLY A 41 -1.47 3.52 -11.05
N ILE A 42 -1.30 2.43 -10.32
CA ILE A 42 -1.91 2.19 -9.01
C ILE A 42 -0.92 2.57 -7.91
N ARG A 43 -1.37 3.34 -6.93
CA ARG A 43 -0.64 3.63 -5.70
C ARG A 43 -1.38 3.08 -4.50
N ILE A 44 -0.66 2.86 -3.41
CA ILE A 44 -1.23 2.33 -2.16
C ILE A 44 -1.04 3.39 -1.07
N ALA A 45 -2.14 3.91 -0.54
CA ALA A 45 -2.13 4.74 0.66
C ALA A 45 -2.21 3.84 1.90
N PHE A 46 -1.41 4.13 2.93
CA PHE A 46 -1.51 3.48 4.23
C PHE A 46 -2.23 4.43 5.19
N ILE A 47 -3.43 4.04 5.61
CA ILE A 47 -4.32 4.87 6.41
C ILE A 47 -4.38 4.30 7.82
N CYS A 48 -3.93 5.09 8.79
CA CYS A 48 -4.13 4.81 10.19
C CYS A 48 -5.58 5.18 10.56
N PRO A 49 -6.38 4.28 11.16
CA PRO A 49 -7.75 4.58 11.54
C PRO A 49 -7.85 5.65 12.65
N SER A 50 -6.77 5.89 13.39
CA SER A 50 -6.73 6.92 14.46
C SER A 50 -6.11 8.25 14.01
N CYS A 51 -5.14 8.22 13.09
CA CYS A 51 -4.33 9.38 12.72
C CYS A 51 -4.58 9.87 11.28
N GLY A 52 -5.19 9.06 10.42
CA GLY A 52 -5.40 9.38 9.00
C GLY A 52 -4.31 8.83 8.08
N VAL A 53 -4.12 9.46 6.92
CA VAL A 53 -3.15 9.02 5.90
C VAL A 53 -1.73 9.21 6.42
N GLN A 54 -0.95 8.13 6.43
CA GLN A 54 0.44 8.12 6.88
C GLN A 54 1.41 8.20 5.71
N SER A 55 1.25 7.29 4.75
CA SER A 55 2.20 7.11 3.65
C SER A 55 1.48 6.76 2.37
N VAL A 56 2.08 7.08 1.23
CA VAL A 56 1.63 6.62 -0.09
C VAL A 56 2.84 6.04 -0.80
N ILE A 57 2.74 4.78 -1.23
CA ILE A 57 3.80 4.12 -2.00
C ILE A 57 3.34 3.85 -3.43
N ASP A 58 4.30 3.82 -4.34
CA ASP A 58 4.15 3.25 -5.67
C ASP A 58 4.85 1.88 -5.67
N PRO A 59 4.11 0.75 -5.70
CA PRO A 59 4.72 -0.57 -5.69
C PRO A 59 5.47 -0.90 -6.99
N PHE A 60 5.39 -0.04 -8.01
CA PHE A 60 6.06 -0.21 -9.29
C PHE A 60 7.18 0.82 -9.53
N ASP A 61 7.57 1.59 -8.50
CA ASP A 61 8.60 2.63 -8.64
C ASP A 61 9.91 2.05 -9.19
N ASP A 62 10.34 0.89 -8.67
CA ASP A 62 11.54 0.17 -9.12
C ASP A 62 11.45 -0.44 -10.53
N LEU A 63 10.24 -0.49 -11.12
CA LEU A 63 10.00 -1.08 -12.44
C LEU A 63 9.89 -0.04 -13.56
N ARG A 64 10.11 1.24 -13.25
CA ARG A 64 9.89 2.36 -14.17
C ARG A 64 11.16 2.92 -14.82
#